data_AF-A0A4Q2A634-F1
#
_entry.id   AF-A0A4Q2A634-F1
#
_cell.length_a   1.000
_cell.length_b   1.000
_cell.length_c   1.000
_cell.angle_alpha   90.00
_cell.angle_beta   90.00
_cell.angle_gamma   90.00
#
_symmetry.space_group_name_H-M   'P 1'
#
loop_
_entity.id
_entity.type
_entity.pdbx_description
1 polymer ?
#
loop_
_entity_poly.entity_id
_entity_poly.type
_entity_poly.pdbx_seq_one_letter_code
_entity_poly.pdbx_strand_id
1 'polypeptide(L)'
;MAILLRSTGLAGYENLARSLGLDARRELKRVGLSANMLADPDALIPYVAVVNLLERSAQASNCPDFGLRLSELQGLDILGPVAVLIRNAPTLGEAMQLASQFVFVHSPAIQLDVGPADGAPAFVDLSFGINIPNLPPCAQTCELALGIIIQALRLLGGGTSPPWSHSCRIADTDRRPAIPEPMAVIAVLKIRTQQSGFRRPVFNVHCRTTIQCCWTWRGPTSSRNLANRGSC
;
A
#
# COMPACT_ATOMS: atom_id res chain seq x y z
N MET A 1 14.36 -18.87 -3.11
CA MET A 1 15.03 -17.77 -2.40
C MET A 1 13.96 -17.00 -1.62
N ALA A 2 14.20 -16.62 -0.36
CA ALA A 2 13.25 -15.80 0.39
C ALA A 2 13.33 -14.35 -0.10
N ILE A 3 12.18 -13.72 -0.38
CA ILE A 3 12.13 -12.30 -0.71
C ILE A 3 12.14 -11.50 0.60
N LEU A 4 13.03 -10.51 0.67
CA LEU A 4 13.34 -9.76 1.88
C LEU A 4 12.79 -8.33 1.80
N LEU A 5 12.47 -7.77 2.97
CA LEU A 5 12.05 -6.39 3.19
C LEU A 5 12.96 -5.76 4.24
N ARG A 6 13.26 -4.46 4.11
CA ARG A 6 13.90 -3.72 5.21
C ARG A 6 13.00 -3.67 6.43
N SER A 7 13.57 -3.85 7.62
CA SER A 7 12.85 -3.83 8.90
C SER A 7 12.06 -2.54 9.13
N THR A 8 12.49 -1.42 8.52
CA THR A 8 11.78 -0.14 8.52
C THR A 8 10.36 -0.22 7.98
N GLY A 9 10.01 -1.24 7.17
CA GLY A 9 8.63 -1.51 6.76
C GLY A 9 7.69 -1.83 7.94
N LEU A 10 8.23 -2.22 9.10
CA LEU A 10 7.51 -2.42 10.36
C LEU A 10 7.76 -1.30 11.38
N ALA A 11 8.33 -0.17 10.98
CA ALA A 11 8.51 0.98 11.88
C ALA A 11 7.16 1.38 12.49
N GLY A 12 7.12 1.57 13.81
CA GLY A 12 5.88 1.88 14.55
C GLY A 12 4.99 0.69 14.90
N TYR A 13 5.27 -0.52 14.38
CA TYR A 13 4.43 -1.72 14.61
C TYR A 13 4.24 -2.02 16.10
N GLU A 14 5.31 -2.04 16.89
CA GLU A 14 5.23 -2.37 18.31
C GLU A 14 4.41 -1.36 19.12
N ASN A 15 4.41 -0.09 18.70
CA ASN A 15 3.61 0.95 19.32
C ASN A 15 2.12 0.77 18.97
N LEU A 16 1.82 0.56 17.68
CA LEU A 16 0.45 0.33 17.22
C LEU A 16 -0.16 -0.93 17.84
N ALA A 17 0.56 -2.05 17.78
CA ALA A 17 0.10 -3.33 18.34
C ALA A 17 -0.26 -3.19 19.83
N ARG A 18 0.61 -2.54 20.63
CA ARG A 18 0.34 -2.29 22.05
C ARG A 18 -0.87 -1.37 22.27
N SER A 19 -1.01 -0.31 21.45
CA SER A 19 -2.16 0.60 21.54
C SER A 19 -3.50 -0.08 21.26
N LEU A 20 -3.47 -1.19 20.48
CA LEU A 20 -4.62 -2.02 20.15
C LEU A 20 -4.76 -3.26 21.06
N GLY A 21 -4.01 -3.32 22.17
CA GLY A 21 -4.11 -4.39 23.17
C GLY A 21 -3.39 -5.69 22.80
N LEU A 22 -2.56 -5.70 21.74
CA LEU A 22 -1.77 -6.87 21.36
C LEU A 22 -0.44 -6.93 22.12
N ASP A 23 0.02 -8.16 22.41
CA ASP A 23 1.40 -8.41 22.78
C ASP A 23 2.27 -8.48 21.52
N ALA A 24 2.90 -7.35 21.18
CA ALA A 24 3.72 -7.21 19.98
C ALA A 24 4.83 -8.28 19.88
N ARG A 25 5.46 -8.64 21.01
CA ARG A 25 6.54 -9.64 21.02
C ARG A 25 6.00 -11.02 20.73
N ARG A 26 4.81 -11.35 21.25
CA ARG A 26 4.13 -12.62 20.97
C ARG A 26 3.72 -12.71 19.50
N GLU A 27 3.19 -11.64 18.92
CA GLU A 27 2.81 -11.63 17.50
C GLU A 27 4.02 -11.76 16.57
N LEU A 28 5.12 -11.05 16.84
CA LEU A 28 6.37 -11.19 16.08
C LEU A 28 6.89 -12.64 16.12
N LYS A 29 6.92 -13.27 17.30
CA LYS A 29 7.38 -14.66 17.43
C LYS A 29 6.54 -15.65 16.63
N ARG A 30 5.22 -15.43 16.52
CA ARG A 30 4.32 -16.32 15.77
C ARG A 30 4.62 -16.39 14.27
N VAL A 31 5.29 -15.39 13.73
CA VAL A 31 5.71 -15.34 12.32
C VAL A 31 7.23 -15.51 12.15
N GLY A 32 7.93 -15.90 13.22
CA GLY A 32 9.38 -16.11 13.19
C GLY A 32 10.22 -14.84 13.20
N LEU A 33 9.65 -13.69 13.59
CA LEU A 33 10.37 -12.43 13.75
C LEU A 33 10.72 -12.17 15.22
N SER A 34 11.71 -11.32 15.46
CA SER A 34 12.09 -10.86 16.80
C SER A 34 12.15 -9.34 16.86
N ALA A 35 11.87 -8.75 18.03
CA ALA A 35 11.93 -7.29 18.22
C ALA A 35 13.32 -6.72 17.92
N ASN A 36 14.39 -7.49 18.17
CA ASN A 36 15.76 -7.07 17.86
C ASN A 36 15.98 -6.84 16.36
N MET A 37 15.30 -7.59 15.49
CA MET A 37 15.36 -7.38 14.03
C MET A 37 14.68 -6.07 13.61
N LEU A 38 13.71 -5.57 14.39
CA LEU A 38 13.02 -4.31 14.12
C LEU A 38 13.81 -3.10 14.64
N ALA A 39 14.72 -3.31 15.59
CA ALA A 39 15.55 -2.25 16.18
C ALA A 39 16.69 -1.79 15.24
N ASP A 40 17.11 -2.63 14.29
CA ASP A 40 18.11 -2.32 13.27
C ASP A 40 17.42 -1.95 11.95
N PRO A 41 17.45 -0.67 11.51
CA PRO A 41 16.81 -0.21 10.27
C PRO A 41 17.35 -0.82 8.97
N ASP A 42 18.57 -1.38 8.99
CA ASP A 42 19.20 -2.02 7.83
C ASP A 42 18.96 -3.54 7.82
N ALA A 43 18.40 -4.10 8.89
CA ALA A 43 18.06 -5.52 8.95
C ALA A 43 17.04 -5.89 7.86
N LEU A 44 17.27 -7.05 7.24
CA LEU A 44 16.39 -7.62 6.25
C LEU A 44 15.54 -8.73 6.88
N ILE A 45 14.22 -8.62 6.73
CA ILE A 45 13.25 -9.56 7.28
C ILE A 45 12.43 -10.23 6.16
N PRO A 46 11.97 -11.49 6.33
CA PRO A 46 11.17 -12.17 5.31
C PRO A 46 9.86 -11.42 5.02
N TYR A 47 9.62 -11.06 3.76
CA TYR A 47 8.45 -10.26 3.37
C TYR A 47 7.14 -10.98 3.71
N VAL A 48 7.06 -12.30 3.47
CA VAL A 48 5.87 -13.11 3.79
C VAL A 48 5.59 -13.13 5.30
N ALA A 49 6.62 -13.07 6.15
CA ALA A 49 6.43 -12.97 7.60
C ALA A 49 5.80 -11.63 7.98
N VAL A 50 6.18 -10.54 7.30
CA VAL A 50 5.58 -9.21 7.46
C VAL A 50 4.11 -9.21 7.05
N VAL A 51 3.78 -9.77 5.87
CA VAL A 51 2.39 -9.90 5.42
C VAL A 51 1.54 -10.64 6.45
N ASN A 52 2.00 -11.82 6.87
CA ASN A 52 1.29 -12.63 7.86
C ASN A 52 1.16 -11.91 9.21
N LEU A 53 2.17 -11.12 9.63
CA LEU A 53 2.12 -10.34 10.86
C LEU A 53 1.00 -9.31 10.81
N LEU A 54 0.91 -8.54 9.72
CA LEU A 54 -0.06 -7.46 9.58
C LEU A 54 -1.50 -8.01 9.52
N GLU A 55 -1.73 -9.04 8.70
CA GLU A 55 -3.05 -9.69 8.61
C GLU A 55 -3.50 -10.29 9.94
N ARG A 56 -2.60 -10.99 10.63
CA ARG A 56 -2.92 -11.58 11.95
C ARG A 56 -3.15 -10.52 13.00
N SER A 57 -2.40 -9.42 12.96
CA SER A 57 -2.57 -8.32 13.92
C SER A 57 -3.92 -7.63 13.73
N ALA A 58 -4.33 -7.39 12.49
CA ALA A 58 -5.66 -6.87 12.17
C ALA A 58 -6.78 -7.78 12.71
N GLN A 59 -6.67 -9.08 12.48
CA GLN A 59 -7.64 -10.07 12.98
C GLN A 59 -7.66 -10.14 14.51
N ALA A 60 -6.50 -10.26 15.16
CA ALA A 60 -6.38 -10.42 16.59
C ALA A 60 -6.82 -9.18 17.38
N SER A 61 -6.68 -7.99 16.80
CA SER A 61 -7.12 -6.72 17.41
C SER A 61 -8.51 -6.26 16.96
N ASN A 62 -9.18 -7.02 16.08
CA ASN A 62 -10.43 -6.60 15.43
C ASN A 62 -10.33 -5.20 14.77
N CYS A 63 -9.19 -4.91 14.15
CA CYS A 63 -8.86 -3.63 13.53
C CYS A 63 -8.67 -3.85 12.01
N PRO A 64 -9.73 -3.70 11.20
CA PRO A 64 -9.66 -4.00 9.77
C PRO A 64 -8.82 -2.98 8.96
N ASP A 65 -8.50 -1.84 9.55
CA ASP A 65 -7.69 -0.74 9.00
C ASP A 65 -6.27 -0.69 9.62
N PHE A 66 -5.76 -1.81 10.13
CA PHE A 66 -4.48 -1.87 10.86
C PHE A 66 -3.31 -1.36 9.99
N GLY A 67 -3.24 -1.78 8.73
CA GLY A 67 -2.20 -1.37 7.79
C GLY A 67 -2.25 0.13 7.52
N LEU A 68 -3.45 0.68 7.34
CA LEU A 68 -3.64 2.12 7.17
C LEU A 68 -3.17 2.90 8.41
N ARG A 69 -3.54 2.47 9.62
CA ARG A 69 -3.08 3.09 10.86
C ARG A 69 -1.57 3.01 11.05
N LEU A 70 -0.97 1.88 10.68
CA LEU A 70 0.49 1.73 10.73
C LEU A 70 1.17 2.73 9.79
N SER A 71 0.58 2.96 8.61
CA SER A 71 1.12 3.96 7.67
C SER A 71 1.17 5.35 8.29
N GLU A 72 0.20 5.74 9.13
CA GLU A 72 0.18 7.05 9.79
C GLU A 72 1.32 7.25 10.79
N LEU A 73 1.93 6.15 11.26
CA LEU A 73 3.11 6.16 12.12
C LEU A 73 4.43 6.11 11.33
N GLN A 74 4.35 6.02 10.01
CA GLN A 74 5.49 5.91 9.11
C GLN A 74 5.60 7.16 8.23
N GLY A 75 6.84 7.57 7.99
CA GLY A 75 7.15 8.63 7.03
C GLY A 75 7.84 8.05 5.80
N LEU A 76 8.09 8.92 4.82
CA LEU A 76 8.89 8.57 3.63
C LEU A 76 10.27 7.99 3.98
N ASP A 77 10.77 8.30 5.18
CA ASP A 77 12.09 7.88 5.68
C ASP A 77 12.24 6.36 5.84
N ILE A 78 11.14 5.59 5.84
CA ILE A 78 11.22 4.11 5.80
C ILE A 78 11.89 3.59 4.53
N LEU A 79 11.89 4.40 3.45
CA LEU A 79 12.57 4.10 2.19
C LEU A 79 14.09 4.36 2.27
N GLY A 80 14.59 4.83 3.42
CA GLY A 80 16.01 5.07 3.66
C GLY A 80 16.61 6.06 2.65
N PRO A 81 17.75 5.74 2.00
CA PRO A 81 18.39 6.63 1.03
C PRO A 81 17.49 7.04 -0.15
N VAL A 82 16.54 6.20 -0.54
CA VAL A 82 15.59 6.51 -1.63
C VAL A 82 14.69 7.70 -1.25
N ALA A 83 14.37 7.86 0.03
CA ALA A 83 13.63 9.01 0.53
C ALA A 83 14.35 10.34 0.23
N VAL A 84 15.68 10.34 0.31
CA VAL A 84 16.50 11.54 0.01
C VAL A 84 16.39 11.90 -1.46
N LEU A 85 16.47 10.93 -2.37
CA LEU A 85 16.30 11.15 -3.81
C LEU A 85 14.92 11.74 -4.11
N ILE A 86 13.87 11.11 -3.58
CA ILE A 86 12.48 11.53 -3.78
C ILE A 86 12.26 12.95 -3.24
N ARG A 87 12.77 13.28 -2.04
CA ARG A 87 12.60 14.61 -1.42
C ARG A 87 13.33 15.73 -2.16
N ASN A 88 14.43 15.42 -2.84
CA ASN A 88 15.22 16.40 -3.59
C ASN A 88 14.80 16.53 -5.06
N ALA A 89 13.79 15.78 -5.49
CA ALA A 89 13.30 15.86 -6.85
C ALA A 89 12.73 17.26 -7.16
N PRO A 90 13.12 17.90 -8.27
CA PRO A 90 12.61 19.19 -8.72
C PRO A 90 11.09 19.24 -8.91
N THR A 91 10.46 18.11 -9.26
CA THR A 91 9.02 18.04 -9.53
C THR A 91 8.39 16.77 -8.94
N LEU A 92 7.07 16.81 -8.73
CA LEU A 92 6.30 15.64 -8.31
C LEU A 92 6.43 14.48 -9.32
N GLY A 93 6.43 14.78 -10.62
CA GLY A 93 6.60 13.76 -11.66
C GLY A 93 7.94 13.05 -11.56
N GLU A 94 9.01 13.81 -11.35
CA GLU A 94 10.37 13.26 -11.18
C GLU A 94 10.50 12.48 -9.87
N ALA A 95 9.90 12.96 -8.77
CA ALA A 95 9.83 12.20 -7.52
C ALA A 95 9.15 10.84 -7.70
N MET A 96 8.06 10.81 -8.47
CA MET A 96 7.32 9.58 -8.76
C MET A 96 8.10 8.61 -9.66
N GLN A 97 8.86 9.13 -10.63
CA GLN A 97 9.76 8.32 -11.44
C GLN A 97 10.91 7.75 -10.61
N LEU A 98 11.53 8.55 -9.74
CA LEU A 98 12.57 8.07 -8.81
C LEU A 98 12.01 7.00 -7.85
N ALA A 99 10.79 7.18 -7.34
CA ALA A 99 10.14 6.18 -6.53
C ALA A 99 9.93 4.86 -7.32
N SER A 100 9.40 4.93 -8.54
CA SER A 100 9.22 3.78 -9.42
C SER A 100 10.54 3.05 -9.69
N GLN A 101 11.61 3.81 -9.96
CA GLN A 101 12.92 3.27 -10.29
C GLN A 101 13.63 2.64 -9.09
N PHE A 102 13.48 3.18 -7.88
CA PHE A 102 14.32 2.82 -6.73
C PHE A 102 13.59 2.14 -5.56
N VAL A 103 12.26 2.00 -5.59
CA VAL A 103 11.50 1.33 -4.50
C VAL A 103 11.96 -0.12 -4.27
N PHE A 104 12.53 -0.79 -5.29
CA PHE A 104 13.09 -2.13 -5.17
C PHE A 104 14.20 -2.24 -4.10
N VAL A 105 14.88 -1.13 -3.77
CA VAL A 105 15.89 -1.06 -2.71
C VAL A 105 15.27 -1.29 -1.32
N HIS A 106 14.00 -0.91 -1.14
CA HIS A 106 13.25 -1.21 0.08
C HIS A 106 12.83 -2.68 0.13
N SER A 107 12.39 -3.23 -1.00
CA SER A 107 12.19 -4.66 -1.22
C SER A 107 12.10 -4.97 -2.72
N PRO A 108 12.81 -6.00 -3.22
CA PRO A 108 12.74 -6.38 -4.63
C PRO A 108 11.37 -6.95 -5.03
N ALA A 109 10.49 -7.26 -4.07
CA ALA A 109 9.09 -7.63 -4.37
C ALA A 109 8.20 -6.43 -4.71
N ILE A 110 8.57 -5.21 -4.30
CA ILE A 110 7.70 -4.05 -4.50
C ILE A 110 7.93 -3.49 -5.89
N GLN A 111 6.84 -3.30 -6.61
CA GLN A 111 6.81 -2.61 -7.89
C GLN A 111 5.88 -1.41 -7.80
N LEU A 112 6.35 -0.30 -8.37
CA LEU A 112 5.60 0.93 -8.49
C LEU A 112 5.76 1.40 -9.93
N ASP A 113 4.66 1.50 -10.66
CA ASP A 113 4.65 2.00 -12.04
C ASP A 113 3.88 3.31 -12.12
N VAL A 114 4.35 4.19 -13.00
CA VAL A 114 3.77 5.50 -13.22
C VAL A 114 3.60 5.68 -14.72
N GLY A 115 2.35 5.75 -15.18
CA GLY A 115 2.01 5.84 -16.60
C GLY A 115 0.93 6.87 -16.89
N PRO A 116 0.75 7.27 -18.15
CA PRO A 116 -0.38 8.12 -18.53
C PRO A 116 -1.69 7.39 -18.24
N ALA A 117 -2.69 8.12 -17.74
CA ALA A 117 -4.02 7.54 -17.55
C ALA A 117 -4.75 7.42 -18.90
N ASP A 118 -5.30 6.23 -19.18
CA ASP A 118 -6.05 5.98 -20.42
C ASP A 118 -7.20 6.97 -20.60
N GLY A 119 -7.24 7.60 -21.78
CA GLY A 119 -8.29 8.56 -22.17
C GLY A 119 -8.30 9.87 -21.37
N ALA A 120 -7.30 10.10 -20.51
CA ALA A 120 -7.26 11.24 -19.60
C ALA A 120 -5.85 11.85 -19.54
N PRO A 121 -5.42 12.62 -20.55
CA PRO A 121 -4.04 13.13 -20.65
C PRO A 121 -3.63 14.10 -19.54
N ALA A 122 -4.59 14.63 -18.79
CA ALA A 122 -4.36 15.42 -17.57
C ALA A 122 -4.28 14.53 -16.30
N PHE A 123 -4.09 13.22 -16.44
CA PHE A 123 -4.00 12.29 -15.33
C PHE A 123 -2.88 11.27 -15.56
N VAL A 124 -2.35 10.77 -14.45
CA VAL A 124 -1.31 9.76 -14.36
C VAL A 124 -1.85 8.62 -13.50
N ASP A 125 -1.69 7.40 -13.96
CA ASP A 125 -2.01 6.20 -13.21
C ASP A 125 -0.74 5.70 -12.50
N LEU A 126 -0.84 5.59 -11.19
CA LEU A 126 0.17 5.03 -10.31
C LEU A 126 -0.30 3.62 -9.93
N SER A 127 0.46 2.61 -10.32
CA SER A 127 0.16 1.20 -10.03
C SER A 127 1.14 0.66 -9.01
N PHE A 128 0.62 0.02 -7.96
CA PHE A 128 1.41 -0.67 -6.95
C PHE A 128 1.18 -2.18 -7.06
N GLY A 129 2.26 -2.95 -7.05
CA GLY A 129 2.25 -4.40 -7.12
C GLY A 129 3.24 -5.04 -6.15
N ILE A 130 2.94 -6.28 -5.76
CA ILE A 130 3.84 -7.13 -4.97
C ILE A 130 4.14 -8.38 -5.79
N ASN A 131 5.37 -8.50 -6.27
CA ASN A 131 5.84 -9.62 -7.06
C ASN A 131 6.42 -10.72 -6.16
N ILE A 132 5.53 -11.47 -5.51
CA ILE A 132 5.86 -12.65 -4.72
C ILE A 132 5.00 -13.82 -5.22
N PRO A 133 5.60 -14.93 -5.68
CA PRO A 133 4.85 -16.12 -6.04
C PRO A 133 4.04 -16.65 -4.85
N ASN A 134 2.76 -16.97 -5.07
CA ASN A 134 1.85 -17.49 -4.05
C ASN A 134 1.75 -16.60 -2.80
N LEU A 135 1.74 -15.27 -2.99
CA LEU A 135 1.53 -14.31 -1.91
C LEU A 135 0.20 -14.60 -1.18
N PRO A 136 0.20 -14.76 0.16
CA PRO A 136 -1.05 -14.87 0.92
C PRO A 136 -1.89 -13.58 0.80
N PRO A 137 -3.17 -13.61 1.22
CA PRO A 137 -3.97 -12.39 1.36
C PRO A 137 -3.17 -11.31 2.10
N CYS A 138 -3.14 -10.11 1.53
CA CYS A 138 -2.21 -9.04 1.97
C CYS A 138 -2.89 -7.66 2.02
N ALA A 139 -4.18 -7.64 2.35
CA ALA A 139 -5.01 -6.46 2.53
C ALA A 139 -4.28 -5.33 3.30
N GLN A 140 -3.79 -5.65 4.49
CA GLN A 140 -3.15 -4.71 5.40
C GLN A 140 -1.81 -4.23 4.86
N THR A 141 -1.08 -5.08 4.13
CA THR A 141 0.17 -4.67 3.45
C THR A 141 -0.12 -3.68 2.33
N CYS A 142 -1.21 -3.89 1.60
CA CYS A 142 -1.62 -2.98 0.54
C CYS A 142 -2.09 -1.64 1.11
N GLU A 143 -2.90 -1.65 2.18
CA GLU A 143 -3.32 -0.44 2.88
C GLU A 143 -2.13 0.35 3.43
N LEU A 144 -1.15 -0.34 4.01
CA LEU A 144 0.09 0.26 4.49
C LEU A 144 0.81 0.99 3.35
N ALA A 145 1.08 0.28 2.25
CA ALA A 145 1.77 0.84 1.09
C ALA A 145 1.01 2.04 0.49
N LEU A 146 -0.31 1.92 0.33
CA LEU A 146 -1.16 3.00 -0.16
C LEU A 146 -1.15 4.22 0.75
N GLY A 147 -1.21 4.00 2.06
CA GLY A 147 -1.11 5.06 3.05
C GLY A 147 0.21 5.81 2.96
N ILE A 148 1.33 5.09 2.80
CA ILE A 148 2.66 5.69 2.59
C ILE A 148 2.71 6.48 1.29
N ILE A 149 2.21 5.92 0.17
CA ILE A 149 2.18 6.59 -1.13
C ILE A 149 1.37 7.88 -1.06
N ILE A 150 0.18 7.85 -0.46
CA ILE A 150 -0.67 9.04 -0.30
C ILE A 150 0.02 10.10 0.57
N GLN A 151 0.69 9.70 1.65
CA GLN A 151 1.44 10.62 2.48
C GLN A 151 2.62 11.25 1.73
N ALA A 152 3.37 10.46 0.96
CA ALA A 152 4.45 10.94 0.12
C ALA A 152 3.94 11.95 -0.92
N LEU A 153 2.84 11.64 -1.59
CA LEU A 153 2.18 12.53 -2.54
C LEU A 153 1.74 13.85 -1.91
N ARG A 154 1.19 13.83 -0.70
CA ARG A 154 0.81 15.04 0.05
C ARG A 154 2.04 15.88 0.44
N LEU A 155 3.09 15.23 0.91
CA LEU A 155 4.35 15.88 1.30
C LEU A 155 4.99 16.60 0.10
N LEU A 156 5.11 15.90 -1.02
CA LEU A 156 5.73 16.40 -2.25
C LEU A 156 4.85 17.42 -2.97
N GLY A 157 3.52 17.27 -2.85
CA GLY A 157 2.52 18.20 -3.38
C GLY A 157 2.40 19.52 -2.60
N GLY A 158 3.15 19.71 -1.51
CA GLY A 158 3.16 20.96 -0.73
C GLY A 158 2.17 21.02 0.43
N GLY A 159 1.71 19.88 0.95
CA GLY A 159 0.92 19.79 2.20
C GLY A 159 -0.53 20.28 2.10
N THR A 160 -1.01 20.67 0.93
CA THR A 160 -2.42 21.01 0.71
C THR A 160 -3.25 19.74 0.46
N SER A 161 -4.50 19.70 0.94
CA SER A 161 -5.45 18.65 0.52
C SER A 161 -5.53 18.66 -1.01
N PRO A 162 -5.39 17.52 -1.70
CA PRO A 162 -5.10 17.57 -3.13
C PRO A 162 -6.34 18.00 -3.94
N PRO A 163 -6.18 18.81 -5.01
CA PRO A 163 -7.18 18.98 -6.07
C PRO A 163 -7.20 17.77 -7.03
N TRP A 164 -6.93 16.56 -6.50
CA TRP A 164 -6.81 15.32 -7.26
C TRP A 164 -7.85 14.31 -6.76
N SER A 165 -8.67 13.80 -7.66
CA SER A 165 -9.57 12.69 -7.36
C SER A 165 -8.77 11.39 -7.36
N HIS A 166 -8.43 10.87 -6.19
CA HIS A 166 -7.90 9.51 -6.07
C HIS A 166 -9.09 8.55 -6.10
N SER A 167 -9.17 7.71 -7.14
CA SER A 167 -9.97 6.49 -7.07
C SER A 167 -8.99 5.35 -6.88
N CYS A 168 -9.02 4.73 -5.70
CA CYS A 168 -8.27 3.51 -5.45
C CYS A 168 -9.13 2.36 -5.90
N ARG A 169 -8.74 1.68 -6.98
CA ARG A 169 -9.28 0.36 -7.30
C ARG A 169 -8.24 -0.65 -6.87
N ILE A 170 -8.61 -1.47 -5.89
CA ILE A 170 -7.89 -2.71 -5.63
C ILE A 170 -8.26 -3.63 -6.78
N ALA A 171 -7.28 -4.13 -7.52
CA ALA A 171 -7.56 -5.15 -8.52
C ALA A 171 -8.05 -6.39 -7.76
N ASP A 172 -9.23 -6.88 -8.12
CA ASP A 172 -9.76 -8.11 -7.55
C ASP A 172 -8.74 -9.22 -7.81
N THR A 173 -8.07 -9.70 -6.76
CA THR A 173 -7.06 -10.75 -6.87
C THR A 173 -7.63 -12.05 -7.44
N ASP A 174 -8.96 -12.18 -7.49
CA ASP A 174 -9.67 -13.31 -8.08
C ASP A 174 -9.99 -13.12 -9.58
N ARG A 175 -9.94 -11.87 -10.08
CA ARG A 175 -10.10 -11.53 -11.50
C ARG A 175 -8.82 -10.92 -12.03
N ARG A 176 -7.85 -11.80 -12.34
CA ARG A 176 -6.67 -11.46 -13.15
C ARG A 176 -7.13 -10.69 -14.40
N PRO A 177 -6.71 -9.43 -14.62
CA PRO A 177 -6.83 -8.84 -15.94
C PRO A 177 -5.98 -9.68 -16.90
N ALA A 178 -6.49 -9.91 -18.11
CA ALA A 178 -5.83 -10.66 -19.17
C ALA A 178 -4.67 -9.85 -19.80
N ILE A 179 -3.71 -9.44 -18.97
CA ILE A 179 -2.45 -8.85 -19.39
C ILE A 179 -1.38 -9.93 -19.19
N PRO A 180 -0.64 -10.35 -20.22
CA PRO A 180 0.35 -11.41 -20.09
C PRO A 180 1.68 -10.83 -19.58
N GLU A 181 1.81 -10.54 -18.30
CA GLU A 181 3.09 -10.13 -17.67
C GLU A 181 3.13 -10.65 -16.20
N PRO A 182 4.30 -10.90 -15.60
CA PRO A 182 4.45 -11.59 -14.29
C PRO A 182 3.99 -10.77 -13.06
N MET A 183 3.20 -9.71 -13.25
CA MET A 183 2.86 -8.72 -12.23
C MET A 183 1.43 -8.87 -11.73
N ALA A 184 1.27 -9.10 -10.42
CA ALA A 184 -0.01 -8.85 -9.76
C ALA A 184 -0.07 -7.35 -9.41
N VAL A 185 -0.67 -6.53 -10.28
CA VAL A 185 -1.02 -5.15 -9.92
C VAL A 185 -2.12 -5.23 -8.86
N ILE A 186 -1.87 -4.70 -7.67
CA ILE A 186 -2.79 -4.84 -6.53
C ILE A 186 -3.61 -3.57 -6.32
N ALA A 187 -3.06 -2.39 -6.61
CA ALA A 187 -3.80 -1.15 -6.50
C ALA A 187 -3.39 -0.14 -7.59
N VAL A 188 -4.37 0.62 -8.09
CA VAL A 188 -4.15 1.73 -9.02
C VAL A 188 -4.71 3.02 -8.42
N LEU A 189 -3.89 4.08 -8.40
CA LEU A 189 -4.26 5.45 -8.02
C LEU A 189 -4.21 6.34 -9.25
N LYS A 190 -5.33 6.98 -9.57
CA LYS A 190 -5.38 8.05 -10.58
C LYS A 190 -5.01 9.39 -9.93
N ILE A 191 -4.05 10.10 -10.51
CA ILE A 191 -3.58 11.41 -10.05
C ILE A 191 -3.78 12.43 -11.16
N ARG A 192 -4.40 13.57 -10.89
CA ARG A 192 -4.58 14.64 -11.89
C ARG A 192 -3.31 15.50 -11.99
N THR A 193 -2.75 15.62 -13.19
CA THR A 193 -1.69 16.58 -13.51
C THR A 193 -2.33 17.91 -13.92
N GLN A 194 -2.07 19.01 -13.21
CA GLN A 194 -2.46 20.34 -13.71
C GLN A 194 -1.42 20.82 -14.73
N GLN A 195 -1.88 21.34 -15.86
CA GLN A 195 -1.05 21.78 -16.98
C GLN A 195 -0.06 22.88 -16.55
N SER A 196 1.17 22.75 -17.06
CA SER A 196 2.25 23.76 -17.11
C SER A 196 2.77 24.32 -15.78
N GLY A 197 3.99 23.92 -15.41
CA GLY A 197 4.88 24.70 -14.53
C GLY A 197 4.40 24.86 -13.09
N PHE A 198 4.67 23.87 -12.25
CA PHE A 198 4.20 23.84 -10.85
C PHE A 198 5.01 24.80 -9.96
N ARG A 199 4.65 26.10 -9.93
CA ARG A 199 4.99 27.01 -8.82
C ARG A 199 3.92 26.87 -7.73
N ARG A 200 4.37 26.67 -6.49
CA ARG A 200 3.57 26.43 -5.28
C ARG A 200 2.52 27.54 -5.03
N PRO A 201 1.23 27.19 -4.83
CA PRO A 201 0.33 28.01 -4.04
C PRO A 201 -0.21 27.26 -2.80
N VAL A 202 -0.47 28.04 -1.76
CA VAL A 202 -0.94 27.68 -0.40
C VAL A 202 -2.46 27.40 -0.41
N PHE A 203 -3.02 26.67 0.57
CA PHE A 203 -4.37 26.77 1.19
C PHE A 203 -4.99 25.41 1.68
N ASN A 204 -5.95 25.49 2.62
CA ASN A 204 -6.28 24.59 3.74
C ASN A 204 -7.06 23.24 3.51
N VAL A 205 -6.71 22.26 4.39
CA VAL A 205 -7.35 21.04 5.03
C VAL A 205 -8.81 20.64 4.65
N HIS A 206 -9.21 19.39 4.33
CA HIS A 206 -9.44 18.18 5.18
C HIS A 206 -9.83 16.94 4.31
N CYS A 207 -9.37 15.70 4.59
CA CYS A 207 -10.05 14.48 4.06
C CYS A 207 -9.66 13.18 4.82
N ARG A 208 -10.66 12.43 5.34
CA ARG A 208 -10.48 11.26 6.23
C ARG A 208 -11.22 9.97 5.79
N THR A 209 -11.74 9.83 4.55
CA THR A 209 -12.84 8.86 4.34
C THR A 209 -12.94 8.15 2.97
N THR A 210 -11.86 7.62 2.38
CA THR A 210 -11.99 6.97 1.04
C THR A 210 -11.50 5.52 0.93
N ILE A 211 -10.60 5.05 1.79
CA ILE A 211 -10.05 3.68 1.67
C ILE A 211 -11.03 2.62 2.22
N GLN A 212 -11.81 2.95 3.25
CA GLN A 212 -12.68 1.99 3.96
C GLN A 212 -13.86 1.48 3.12
N CYS A 213 -14.30 2.24 2.10
CA CYS A 213 -15.46 1.86 1.28
C CYS A 213 -15.20 0.75 0.26
N CYS A 214 -13.95 0.41 -0.07
CA CYS A 214 -13.66 -0.69 -1.01
C CYS A 214 -13.71 -2.08 -0.35
N TRP A 215 -13.62 -2.17 0.98
CA TRP A 215 -13.46 -3.44 1.70
C TRP A 215 -14.75 -4.07 2.25
N THR A 216 -15.94 -3.55 1.93
CA THR A 216 -17.19 -4.21 2.31
C THR A 216 -17.32 -5.54 1.57
N TRP A 217 -16.90 -6.60 2.25
CA TRP A 217 -17.02 -8.02 1.96
C TRP A 217 -18.33 -8.35 1.24
N ARG A 218 -18.27 -8.69 -0.06
CA ARG A 218 -19.31 -9.52 -0.68
C ARG A 218 -18.95 -10.97 -0.38
N GLY A 219 -19.62 -11.54 0.62
CA GLY A 219 -19.56 -12.99 0.84
C GLY A 219 -19.99 -13.76 -0.41
N PRO A 220 -19.63 -15.05 -0.52
CA PRO A 220 -19.97 -15.86 -1.67
C PRO A 220 -21.49 -15.91 -1.82
N THR A 221 -22.02 -15.31 -2.88
CA THR A 221 -23.36 -15.61 -3.38
C THR A 221 -23.40 -17.08 -3.73
N SER A 222 -23.95 -17.90 -2.84
CA SER A 222 -24.26 -19.29 -3.14
C SER A 222 -25.28 -19.32 -4.27
N SER A 223 -24.81 -19.61 -5.47
CA SER A 223 -25.64 -20.04 -6.58
C SER A 223 -26.23 -21.42 -6.26
N ARG A 224 -27.46 -21.44 -5.73
CA ARG A 224 -28.37 -22.60 -5.86
C ARG A 224 -29.63 -22.14 -6.57
N ASN A 225 -29.53 -22.00 -7.88
CA ASN A 225 -30.68 -22.21 -8.75
C ASN A 225 -30.80 -23.72 -8.96
N LEU A 226 -31.62 -24.36 -8.12
CA LEU A 226 -32.26 -25.62 -8.49
C LEU A 226 -33.44 -25.26 -9.39
N ALA A 227 -33.20 -25.41 -10.69
CA ALA A 227 -34.27 -25.62 -11.64
C ALA A 227 -35.03 -26.92 -11.32
N ASN A 228 -36.30 -26.96 -11.73
CA ASN A 228 -37.21 -28.10 -11.85
C ASN A 228 -37.97 -28.60 -10.61
N ARG A 229 -39.24 -28.19 -10.57
CA ARG A 229 -40.50 -28.99 -10.59
C ARG A 229 -41.62 -27.94 -10.44
N GLY A 230 -42.70 -27.87 -11.21
CA GLY A 230 -43.38 -28.80 -12.10
C GLY A 230 -44.84 -28.33 -12.09
N SER A 231 -45.48 -28.35 -13.25
CA SER A 231 -46.85 -27.95 -13.54
C SER A 231 -47.90 -28.45 -12.53
N CYS A 232 -48.80 -27.55 -12.11
CA CYS A 232 -50.27 -27.65 -12.06
C CYS A 232 -50.84 -26.44 -11.31
#